data_AF-A0A7S3NFC3-F1
#
_entry.id   AF-A0A7S3NFC3-F1
#
_cell.length_a   1.000
_cell.length_b   1.000
_cell.length_c   1.000
_cell.angle_alpha   90.00
_cell.angle_beta   90.00
_cell.angle_gamma   90.00
#
_symmetry.space_group_name_H-M   'P 1'
#
loop_
_entity.id
_entity.type
_entity.pdbx_description
1 polymer ?
#
loop_
_entity_poly.entity_id
_entity_poly.type
_entity_poly.pdbx_seq_one_letter_code
_entity_poly.pdbx_strand_id
1 'polypeptide(L)'
;QRFIFDNKGEFISCISSRDMYTIYMFSKTEFVGIKPTSDYSKSLLIAIDFISNTERTIYEFDSYVSYINFAPDACSLTYESYPKQYFVNLKGDKQKKELTKEYISFYKQAFK
;
A
#
# COMPACT_ATOMS: atom_id res chain seq x y z
N GLN A 1 -4.11 -6.25 -17.59
CA GLN A 1 -3.05 -6.28 -16.56
C GLN A 1 -1.70 -6.30 -17.27
N ARG A 2 -0.77 -5.44 -16.83
CA ARG A 2 0.59 -5.38 -17.37
C ARG A 2 1.57 -5.56 -16.22
N PHE A 3 2.35 -6.62 -16.28
CA PHE A 3 3.40 -6.92 -15.32
C PHE A 3 4.70 -6.26 -15.81
N ILE A 4 5.40 -5.57 -14.92
CA ILE A 4 6.68 -4.91 -15.15
C ILE A 4 7.72 -5.73 -14.41
N PHE A 5 8.74 -6.17 -15.14
CA PHE A 5 9.88 -6.90 -14.62
C PHE A 5 11.15 -6.08 -14.85
N ASP A 6 12.15 -6.27 -14.00
CA ASP A 6 13.47 -5.69 -14.16
C ASP A 6 14.28 -6.45 -15.22
N ASN A 7 15.51 -5.99 -15.44
CA ASN A 7 16.39 -6.56 -16.46
C ASN A 7 16.91 -7.97 -16.11
N LYS A 8 16.67 -8.45 -14.88
CA LYS A 8 16.98 -9.80 -14.40
C LYS A 8 15.75 -10.72 -14.46
N GLY A 9 14.58 -10.19 -14.86
CA GLY A 9 13.31 -10.90 -14.85
C GLY A 9 12.63 -10.94 -13.48
N GLU A 10 13.09 -10.15 -12.51
CA GLU A 10 12.44 -9.98 -11.21
C GLU A 10 11.26 -9.01 -11.36
N PHE A 11 10.11 -9.33 -10.78
CA PHE A 11 8.95 -8.46 -10.92
C PHE A 11 9.11 -7.18 -10.10
N ILE A 12 8.84 -6.04 -10.74
CA ILE A 12 8.88 -4.70 -10.16
C ILE A 12 7.48 -4.26 -9.73
N SER A 13 6.50 -4.29 -10.64
CA SER A 13 5.14 -3.81 -10.36
C SER A 13 4.12 -4.32 -11.38
N CYS A 14 2.82 -4.25 -11.04
CA CYS A 14 1.74 -4.59 -11.96
C CYS A 14 0.82 -3.38 -12.10
N ILE A 15 0.48 -3.03 -13.34
CA ILE A 15 -0.59 -2.08 -13.64
C ILE A 15 -1.81 -2.91 -14.03
N SER A 16 -2.75 -3.05 -13.08
CA SER A 16 -4.04 -3.69 -13.33
C SER A 16 -5.06 -2.62 -13.73
N SER A 17 -5.61 -2.75 -14.94
CA SER A 17 -6.67 -1.91 -15.51
C SER A 17 -8.03 -2.09 -14.83
N ARG A 18 -8.08 -2.61 -13.61
CA ARG A 18 -9.28 -2.76 -12.78
C ARG A 18 -9.11 -1.88 -11.54
N ASP A 19 -9.26 -0.57 -11.72
CA ASP A 19 -9.30 0.41 -10.62
C ASP A 19 -8.22 0.22 -9.56
N MET A 20 -7.00 -0.18 -9.93
CA MET A 20 -5.91 -0.39 -8.98
C MET A 20 -4.73 0.49 -9.39
N TYR A 21 -4.31 1.36 -8.49
CA TYR A 21 -3.33 2.40 -8.81
C TYR A 21 -1.90 2.02 -8.46
N THR A 22 -1.70 1.11 -7.51
CA THR A 22 -0.36 0.73 -7.05
C THR A 22 -0.37 -0.71 -6.58
N ILE A 23 0.61 -1.50 -7.02
CA ILE A 23 0.76 -2.92 -6.69
C ILE A 23 2.23 -3.19 -6.34
N TYR A 24 2.45 -3.80 -5.18
CA TYR A 24 3.73 -4.27 -4.65
C TYR A 24 3.71 -5.79 -4.58
N MET A 25 4.84 -6.45 -4.83
CA MET A 25 4.99 -7.86 -4.49
C MET A 25 5.20 -7.99 -2.98
N PHE A 26 4.36 -8.80 -2.33
CA PHE A 26 4.49 -9.11 -0.92
C PHE A 26 5.21 -10.45 -0.71
N SER A 27 4.95 -11.42 -1.56
CA SER A 27 5.62 -12.71 -1.58
C SER A 27 5.70 -13.27 -3.00
N LYS A 28 6.35 -14.43 -3.18
CA LYS A 28 6.40 -15.13 -4.48
C LYS A 28 5.02 -15.41 -5.08
N THR A 29 3.96 -15.41 -4.28
CA THR A 29 2.60 -15.80 -4.67
C THR A 29 1.56 -14.71 -4.41
N GLU A 30 1.92 -13.64 -3.69
CA GLU A 30 0.99 -12.60 -3.27
C GLU A 30 1.48 -11.20 -3.63
N PHE A 31 0.55 -10.39 -4.13
CA PHE A 31 0.70 -8.96 -4.32
C PHE A 31 -0.16 -8.21 -3.32
N VAL A 32 0.25 -6.99 -2.98
CA VAL A 32 -0.57 -6.04 -2.24
C VAL A 32 -0.79 -4.81 -3.09
N GLY A 33 -2.00 -4.29 -3.14
CA GLY A 33 -2.30 -3.09 -3.90
C GLY A 33 -3.38 -2.21 -3.29
N ILE A 34 -3.54 -1.02 -3.86
CA ILE A 34 -4.57 -0.05 -3.47
C ILE A 34 -5.66 -0.02 -4.52
N LYS A 35 -6.90 -0.09 -4.04
CA LYS A 35 -8.12 -0.01 -4.83
C LYS A 35 -9.05 1.07 -4.25
N PRO A 36 -9.53 2.06 -5.02
CA PRO A 36 -10.53 3.00 -4.54
C PRO A 36 -11.87 2.26 -4.36
N THR A 37 -12.74 2.79 -3.50
CA THR A 37 -14.15 2.39 -3.50
C THR A 37 -14.84 2.91 -4.76
N SER A 38 -15.99 2.35 -5.12
CA SER A 38 -16.71 2.70 -6.36
C SER A 38 -17.13 4.17 -6.43
N ASP A 39 -17.30 4.82 -5.27
CA ASP A 39 -17.63 6.23 -5.11
C ASP A 39 -16.38 7.12 -4.92
N TYR A 40 -15.18 6.53 -4.97
CA TYR A 40 -13.89 7.20 -4.80
C TYR A 40 -13.73 7.93 -3.44
N SER A 41 -14.61 7.70 -2.47
CA SER A 41 -14.55 8.35 -1.16
C SER A 41 -13.46 7.75 -0.27
N LYS A 42 -13.13 6.48 -0.49
CA LYS A 42 -12.21 5.68 0.31
C LYS A 42 -11.27 4.88 -0.57
N SER A 43 -10.32 4.21 0.07
CA SER A 43 -9.46 3.24 -0.58
C SER A 43 -9.32 1.99 0.28
N LEU A 44 -8.99 0.87 -0.36
CA LEU A 44 -8.77 -0.42 0.25
C LEU A 44 -7.35 -0.86 -0.03
N LEU A 45 -6.65 -1.30 1.01
CA LEU A 45 -5.46 -2.11 0.86
C LEU A 45 -5.90 -3.56 0.67
N ILE A 46 -5.59 -4.14 -0.49
CA ILE A 46 -5.97 -5.50 -0.84
C ILE A 46 -4.75 -6.38 -1.05
N ALA A 47 -4.81 -7.62 -0.59
CA ALA A 47 -3.88 -8.66 -0.99
C ALA A 47 -4.51 -9.51 -2.10
N ILE A 48 -3.71 -9.87 -3.09
CA ILE A 48 -4.09 -10.68 -4.25
C ILE A 48 -3.17 -11.87 -4.30
N ASP A 49 -3.74 -13.07 -4.16
CA ASP A 49 -3.03 -14.31 -4.45
C ASP A 49 -3.26 -14.64 -5.92
N PHE A 50 -2.19 -14.65 -6.72
CA PHE A 50 -2.31 -14.89 -8.16
C PHE A 50 -2.42 -16.37 -8.52
N ILE A 51 -2.06 -17.29 -7.62
CA ILE A 51 -2.24 -18.72 -7.85
C ILE A 51 -3.72 -19.08 -7.75
N SER A 52 -4.36 -18.63 -6.66
CA SER A 52 -5.80 -18.88 -6.45
C SER A 52 -6.70 -17.85 -7.14
N ASN A 53 -6.13 -16.73 -7.62
CA ASN A 53 -6.84 -15.58 -8.16
C ASN A 53 -7.90 -15.04 -7.17
N THR A 54 -7.53 -14.99 -5.88
CA THR A 54 -8.39 -14.49 -4.81
C THR A 54 -7.91 -13.14 -4.29
N GLU A 55 -8.85 -12.28 -3.90
CA GLU A 55 -8.59 -10.97 -3.30
C GLU A 55 -9.10 -10.94 -1.86
N ARG A 56 -8.35 -10.31 -0.95
CA ARG A 56 -8.80 -10.03 0.43
C ARG A 56 -8.45 -8.61 0.85
N THR A 57 -9.34 -7.97 1.60
CA THR A 57 -9.08 -6.65 2.21
C THR A 57 -8.18 -6.81 3.43
N ILE A 58 -7.03 -6.14 3.43
CA ILE A 58 -6.11 -6.05 4.57
C ILE A 58 -6.50 -4.86 5.47
N TYR A 59 -6.83 -3.73 4.85
CA TYR A 59 -7.10 -2.47 5.54
C TYR A 59 -8.07 -1.60 4.71
N GLU A 60 -9.00 -0.94 5.39
CA GLU A 60 -9.86 0.08 4.78
C GLU A 60 -9.36 1.45 5.23
N PHE A 61 -9.00 2.29 4.26
CA PHE A 61 -8.69 3.68 4.49
C PHE A 61 -9.99 4.48 4.55
N ASP A 62 -10.08 5.39 5.52
CA ASP A 62 -11.22 6.31 5.72
C ASP A 62 -11.25 7.46 4.71
N SER A 63 -10.34 7.46 3.74
CA SER A 63 -10.21 8.46 2.69
C SER A 63 -9.53 7.90 1.44
N TYR A 64 -9.61 8.64 0.33
CA TYR A 64 -8.86 8.32 -0.88
C TYR A 64 -7.34 8.39 -0.63
N VAL A 65 -6.62 7.38 -1.10
CA VAL A 65 -5.16 7.28 -0.99
C VAL A 65 -4.50 7.50 -2.34
N SER A 66 -3.69 8.55 -2.44
CA SER A 66 -2.93 8.87 -3.66
C SER A 66 -1.57 8.20 -3.71
N TYR A 67 -1.00 7.84 -2.56
CA TYR A 67 0.33 7.26 -2.46
C TYR A 67 0.46 6.42 -1.18
N ILE A 68 1.29 5.38 -1.24
CA ILE A 68 1.64 4.54 -0.10
C ILE A 68 3.13 4.19 -0.16
N ASN A 69 3.72 3.98 1.00
CA ASN A 69 5.06 3.45 1.13
C ASN A 69 5.11 2.47 2.31
N PHE A 70 5.55 1.24 2.05
CA PHE A 70 5.75 0.25 3.11
C PHE A 70 7.07 0.49 3.82
N ALA A 71 7.07 0.33 5.14
CA ALA A 71 8.31 0.23 5.91
C ALA A 71 8.99 -1.13 5.64
N PRO A 72 10.30 -1.25 5.89
CA PRO A 72 11.03 -2.51 5.70
C PRO A 72 10.50 -3.69 6.52
N ASP A 73 9.77 -3.42 7.62
CA ASP A 73 9.14 -4.44 8.45
C ASP A 73 7.91 -5.11 7.79
N ALA A 74 7.49 -4.62 6.61
CA ALA A 74 6.32 -5.04 5.83
C ALA A 74 4.98 -5.02 6.59
N CYS A 75 4.96 -4.41 7.77
CA CYS A 75 3.83 -4.39 8.68
C CYS A 75 3.43 -2.96 9.03
N SER A 76 4.29 -2.00 8.74
CA SER A 76 4.03 -0.59 8.88
C SER A 76 4.04 0.07 7.50
N LEU A 77 3.25 1.12 7.34
CA LEU A 77 3.22 1.89 6.11
C LEU A 77 2.93 3.36 6.38
N THR A 78 3.39 4.21 5.48
CA THR A 78 2.92 5.59 5.37
C THR A 78 2.04 5.72 4.14
N TYR A 79 1.04 6.59 4.19
CA TYR A 79 0.19 6.88 3.04
C TYR A 79 -0.18 8.36 2.98
N GLU A 80 -0.47 8.82 1.77
CA GLU A 80 -0.93 10.19 1.52
C GLU A 80 -2.42 10.19 1.19
N SER A 81 -3.14 11.06 1.87
CA SER A 81 -4.50 11.44 1.55
C SER A 81 -4.57 12.95 1.60
N TYR A 82 -4.47 13.56 0.41
CA TYR A 82 -4.21 14.99 0.27
C TYR A 82 -5.15 15.85 1.13
N PRO A 83 -4.62 16.83 1.89
CA PRO A 83 -3.23 17.30 1.94
C PRO A 83 -2.38 16.61 3.03
N LYS A 84 -2.88 15.54 3.63
CA LYS A 84 -2.32 14.92 4.84
C LYS A 84 -1.55 13.65 4.54
N GLN A 85 -0.63 13.33 5.43
CA GLN A 85 0.12 12.08 5.42
C GLN A 85 -0.15 11.35 6.72
N TYR A 86 -0.14 10.03 6.68
CA TYR A 86 -0.47 9.17 7.81
C TYR A 86 0.52 8.02 7.91
N PHE A 87 0.70 7.53 9.12
CA PHE A 87 1.37 6.28 9.43
C PHE A 87 0.34 5.29 9.99
N VAL A 88 0.41 4.05 9.53
CA VAL A 88 -0.39 2.92 10.04
C VAL A 88 0.55 1.76 10.34
N ASN A 89 0.38 1.17 11.51
CA ASN A 89 0.92 -0.16 11.82
C ASN A 89 -0.22 -1.17 11.60
N LEU A 90 -0.04 -2.12 10.69
CA LEU A 90 -1.02 -3.15 10.35
C LEU A 90 -1.07 -4.29 11.39
N LYS A 91 -0.14 -4.35 12.36
CA LYS A 91 -0.20 -5.31 13.48
C LYS A 91 -1.16 -4.80 14.57
N GLY A 92 -1.89 -5.72 15.20
CA GLY A 92 -2.77 -5.41 16.33
C GLY A 92 -3.96 -4.53 15.93
N ASP A 93 -4.29 -3.53 16.76
CA ASP A 93 -5.47 -2.67 16.63
C ASP A 93 -5.42 -1.65 15.47
N LYS A 94 -4.46 -1.79 14.55
CA LYS A 94 -4.33 -0.99 13.34
C LYS A 94 -4.40 0.53 13.58
N GLN A 95 -3.53 1.03 14.45
CA GLN A 95 -3.53 2.45 14.83
C GLN A 95 -3.05 3.35 13.68
N LYS A 96 -3.92 4.28 13.27
CA LYS A 96 -3.63 5.40 12.36
C LYS A 96 -3.12 6.60 13.14
N LYS A 97 -2.01 7.20 12.70
CA LYS A 97 -1.48 8.46 13.23
C LYS A 97 -1.20 9.44 12.09
N GLU A 98 -1.64 10.69 12.24
CA GLU A 98 -1.30 11.75 11.30
C GLU A 98 0.19 12.11 11.44
N LEU A 99 0.89 12.17 10.30
CA LEU A 99 2.29 12.56 10.24
C LEU A 99 2.39 14.08 10.29
N THR A 100 2.91 14.59 11.40
CA THR A 100 3.28 16.01 11.52
C THR A 100 4.74 16.22 11.08
N LYS A 101 5.14 17.48 10.86
CA LYS A 101 6.51 17.84 10.45
C LYS A 101 7.59 17.23 11.35
N GLU A 102 7.34 17.12 12.65
CA GLU A 102 8.25 16.51 13.62
C GLU A 102 8.41 15.00 13.40
N TYR A 103 7.30 14.30 13.15
CA TYR A 103 7.32 12.86 12.92
C TYR A 103 7.95 12.47 11.58
N ILE A 104 7.80 13.32 10.54
CA ILE A 104 8.49 13.13 9.25
C ILE A 104 10.02 13.15 9.43
N SER A 105 10.52 14.02 10.31
CA SER A 105 11.96 14.08 10.64
C SER A 105 12.45 12.82 11.33
N PHE A 106 11.68 12.30 12.30
CA PHE A 106 11.97 11.04 12.98
C PHE A 106 11.97 9.85 12.02
N TYR A 107 10.94 9.72 11.17
CA TYR A 107 10.81 8.59 10.23
C TYR A 107 11.95 8.56 9.21
N LYS A 108 12.36 9.71 8.67
CA LYS A 108 13.50 9.80 7.74
C LYS A 108 14.84 9.41 8.38
N GLN A 109 14.97 9.52 9.70
CA GLN A 109 16.17 9.10 10.43
C GLN A 109 16.12 7.62 10.83
N ALA A 110 14.94 7.10 11.18
CA ALA A 110 14.78 5.73 11.69
C ALA A 110 14.91 4.63 10.62
N PHE A 111 14.75 4.95 9.33
CA PHE A 111 14.76 3.99 8.23
C PHE A 111 15.80 4.33 7.14
N LYS A 112 16.89 5.00 7.53
CA LYS A 112 18.03 5.31 6.66
C LYS A 112 19.05 4.18 6.63
#